data_AF-G6FW70-F1
#
_entry.id   AF-G6FW70-F1
#
_cell.length_a   1.000
_cell.length_b   1.000
_cell.length_c   1.000
_cell.angle_alpha   90.00
_cell.angle_beta   90.00
_cell.angle_gamma   90.00
#
_symmetry.space_group_name_H-M   'P 1'
#
loop_
_entity.id
_entity.type
_entity.pdbx_description
1 polymer ?
#
loop_
_entity_poly.entity_id
_entity_poly.type
_entity_poly.pdbx_seq_one_letter_code
_entity_poly.pdbx_strand_id
1 'polypeptide(L)'
;MEIEVVLRVLFKITGIGHEAIRLRGELDNFFKWLIQKVQSQPIDQAVKDNIGRNIKIVNYHDKDIVVFCIKAGKSPVMYDNRYYQRISSNVEEVKPAGYLEFFPQVYMSF
;
A
#
# COMPACT_ATOMS: atom_id res chain seq x y z
N MET A 1 15.76 -28.16 -26.58
CA MET A 1 15.15 -27.42 -25.45
C MET A 1 15.30 -25.95 -25.80
N GLU A 2 14.32 -25.41 -26.51
CA GLU A 2 14.30 -24.00 -26.88
C GLU A 2 13.88 -23.19 -25.65
N ILE A 3 14.70 -22.21 -25.28
CA ILE A 3 14.38 -21.29 -24.20
C ILE A 3 13.58 -20.15 -24.84
N GLU A 4 12.28 -20.16 -24.63
CA GLU A 4 11.40 -19.05 -25.00
C GLU A 4 11.75 -17.85 -24.10
N VAL A 5 12.36 -16.82 -24.69
CA VAL A 5 12.60 -15.55 -24.02
C VAL A 5 11.26 -14.83 -23.91
N VAL A 6 10.65 -14.89 -22.73
CA VAL A 6 9.43 -14.12 -22.41
C VAL A 6 9.76 -12.63 -22.49
N LEU A 7 9.30 -11.98 -23.56
CA LEU A 7 9.33 -10.53 -23.73
C LEU A 7 8.62 -9.88 -22.55
N ARG A 8 9.38 -9.25 -21.65
CA ARG A 8 8.84 -8.39 -20.59
C ARG A 8 8.00 -7.30 -21.25
N VAL A 9 6.71 -7.26 -20.93
CA VAL A 9 5.84 -6.13 -21.27
C VAL A 9 6.51 -4.86 -20.75
N LEU A 10 6.81 -3.92 -21.66
CA LEU A 10 7.32 -2.59 -21.31
C LEU A 10 6.24 -1.85 -20.51
N PHE A 11 6.34 -1.88 -19.18
CA PHE A 11 5.48 -1.09 -18.31
C PHE A 11 5.84 0.38 -18.47
N LYS A 12 4.89 1.19 -18.97
CA LYS A 12 5.05 2.65 -19.08
C LYS A 12 4.61 3.31 -17.79
N ILE A 13 5.48 4.11 -17.20
CA ILE A 13 5.15 4.93 -16.02
C ILE A 13 4.75 6.32 -16.49
N THR A 14 3.51 6.71 -16.25
CA THR A 14 2.97 8.02 -16.66
C THR A 14 3.29 9.14 -15.68
N GLY A 15 3.56 8.79 -14.42
CA GLY A 15 3.67 9.75 -13.30
C GLY A 15 2.30 10.25 -12.85
N ILE A 16 2.30 11.11 -11.82
CA ILE A 16 1.12 11.71 -11.20
C ILE A 16 1.00 13.23 -11.45
N GLY A 17 1.95 13.83 -12.16
CA GLY A 17 2.04 15.30 -12.28
C GLY A 17 0.78 15.93 -12.88
N HIS A 18 0.21 15.31 -13.92
CA HIS A 18 -1.02 15.80 -14.54
C HIS A 18 -2.22 15.71 -13.60
N GLU A 19 -2.40 14.59 -12.90
CA GLU A 19 -3.45 14.40 -11.90
C GLU A 19 -3.30 15.35 -10.70
N ALA A 20 -2.07 15.59 -10.25
CA ALA A 20 -1.77 16.50 -9.15
C ALA A 20 -2.21 17.93 -9.46
N ILE A 21 -1.84 18.43 -10.65
CA ILE A 21 -2.27 19.75 -11.13
C ILE A 21 -3.79 19.80 -11.27
N ARG A 22 -4.40 18.79 -11.90
CA ARG A 22 -5.84 18.75 -12.14
C ARG A 22 -6.67 18.71 -10.85
N LEU A 23 -6.25 17.95 -9.84
CA LEU A 23 -7.03 17.73 -8.63
C LEU A 23 -6.73 18.75 -7.53
N ARG A 24 -5.49 19.26 -7.46
CA ARG A 24 -4.99 20.05 -6.32
C ARG A 24 -4.11 21.23 -6.73
N GLY A 25 -4.00 21.55 -8.02
CA GLY A 25 -3.31 22.73 -8.57
C GLY A 25 -1.79 22.56 -8.64
N GLU A 26 -1.19 21.96 -7.62
CA GLU A 26 0.25 21.70 -7.54
C GLU A 26 0.55 20.41 -6.79
N LEU A 27 1.79 19.92 -6.95
CA LEU A 27 2.25 18.65 -6.40
C LEU A 27 2.23 18.64 -4.85
N ASP A 28 2.59 19.75 -4.21
CA ASP A 28 2.64 19.86 -2.75
C ASP A 28 1.24 19.79 -2.12
N ASN A 29 0.25 20.46 -2.72
CA ASN A 29 -1.13 20.39 -2.28
C ASN A 29 -1.72 19.00 -2.54
N PHE A 30 -1.31 18.34 -3.62
CA PHE A 30 -1.66 16.95 -3.87
C PHE A 30 -1.09 16.02 -2.80
N PHE A 31 0.17 16.20 -2.42
CA PHE A 31 0.79 15.41 -1.37
C PHE A 31 0.10 15.62 -0.01
N LYS A 32 -0.15 16.87 0.39
CA LYS A 32 -0.92 17.18 1.62
C LYS A 32 -2.30 16.53 1.61
N TRP A 33 -2.99 16.59 0.48
CA TRP A 33 -4.29 15.95 0.31
C TRP A 33 -4.22 14.41 0.43
N LEU A 34 -3.18 13.77 -0.12
CA LEU A 34 -2.97 12.33 0.05
C LEU A 34 -2.76 11.95 1.52
N ILE A 35 -1.94 12.73 2.26
CA ILE A 35 -1.75 12.51 3.70
C ILE A 35 -3.09 12.61 4.44
N GLN A 36 -3.89 13.63 4.16
CA GLN A 36 -5.23 13.77 4.74
C GLN A 36 -6.14 12.58 4.42
N LYS A 37 -6.06 12.04 3.19
CA LYS A 37 -6.81 10.85 2.79
C LYS A 37 -6.36 9.60 3.54
N VAL A 38 -5.07 9.40 3.77
CA VAL A 38 -4.56 8.31 4.63
C VAL A 38 -5.10 8.47 6.05
N GLN A 39 -5.08 9.68 6.59
CA GLN A 39 -5.55 9.96 7.95
C GLN A 39 -7.06 9.71 8.12
N SER A 40 -7.85 9.87 7.06
CA SER A 40 -9.29 9.60 7.07
C SER A 40 -9.68 8.12 6.92
N GLN A 41 -8.72 7.20 6.72
CA GLN A 41 -9.05 5.78 6.51
C GLN A 41 -9.48 5.08 7.81
N PRO A 42 -10.33 4.05 7.74
CA PRO A 42 -10.76 3.26 8.91
C PRO A 42 -9.73 2.18 9.28
N ILE A 43 -8.52 2.62 9.65
CA ILE A 43 -7.40 1.79 10.13
C ILE A 43 -6.77 2.38 11.38
N ASP A 44 -6.00 1.58 12.11
CA ASP A 44 -5.34 2.02 13.35
C ASP A 44 -4.40 3.20 13.14
N GLN A 45 -4.37 4.12 14.12
CA GLN A 45 -3.56 5.34 14.05
C GLN A 45 -2.07 5.03 13.86
N ALA A 46 -1.53 4.02 14.54
CA ALA A 46 -0.13 3.61 14.39
C ALA A 46 0.23 3.24 12.94
N VAL A 47 -0.73 2.69 12.19
CA VAL A 47 -0.56 2.30 10.79
C VAL A 47 -0.64 3.52 9.89
N LYS A 48 -1.57 4.45 10.14
CA LYS A 48 -1.63 5.76 9.46
C LYS A 48 -0.31 6.51 9.61
N ASP A 49 0.23 6.54 10.83
CA ASP A 49 1.49 7.20 11.12
C ASP A 49 2.67 6.50 10.44
N ASN A 50 2.63 5.16 10.31
CA ASN A 50 3.64 4.42 9.56
C ASN A 50 3.59 4.78 8.07
N ILE A 51 2.42 4.76 7.46
CA ILE A 51 2.24 5.14 6.05
C ILE A 51 2.69 6.58 5.84
N GLY A 52 2.24 7.52 6.68
CA GLY A 52 2.56 8.95 6.57
C GLY A 52 4.05 9.26 6.71
N ARG A 53 4.80 8.48 7.51
CA ARG A 53 6.26 8.63 7.65
C ARG A 53 7.06 8.07 6.48
N ASN A 54 6.51 7.10 5.75
CA ASN A 54 7.25 6.36 4.73
C ASN A 54 6.76 6.66 3.29
N ILE A 55 5.63 7.36 3.14
CA ILE A 55 5.17 7.86 1.85
C ILE A 55 6.11 8.95 1.35
N LYS A 56 6.47 8.87 0.07
CA LYS A 56 7.37 9.83 -0.56
C LYS A 56 7.00 10.05 -2.02
N ILE A 57 7.30 11.24 -2.52
CA ILE A 57 7.31 11.52 -3.95
C ILE A 57 8.74 11.35 -4.44
N VAL A 58 8.91 10.62 -5.53
CA VAL A 58 10.20 10.43 -6.20
C VAL A 58 10.09 10.87 -7.65
N ASN A 59 11.12 11.51 -8.16
CA ASN A 59 11.23 11.80 -9.58
C ASN A 59 11.91 10.63 -10.29
N TYR A 60 11.30 10.13 -11.36
CA TYR A 60 11.81 9.04 -12.17
C TYR A 60 11.66 9.39 -13.65
N HIS A 61 12.78 9.68 -14.33
CA HIS A 61 12.80 10.10 -15.74
C HIS A 61 11.74 11.17 -16.05
N ASP A 62 11.79 12.28 -15.31
CA ASP A 62 10.88 13.43 -15.44
C ASP A 62 9.42 13.16 -15.08
N LYS A 63 9.15 12.04 -14.40
CA LYS A 63 7.84 11.69 -13.84
C LYS A 63 7.86 11.72 -12.33
N ASP A 64 6.94 12.49 -11.74
CA ASP A 64 6.67 12.41 -10.32
C ASP A 64 5.86 11.16 -10.01
N ILE A 65 6.32 10.33 -9.07
CA ILE A 65 5.68 9.09 -8.64
C ILE A 65 5.51 9.12 -7.13
N VAL A 66 4.33 8.75 -6.64
CA VAL A 66 4.10 8.54 -5.20
C VAL A 66 4.40 7.08 -4.87
N VAL A 67 5.27 6.89 -3.89
CA VAL A 67 5.59 5.57 -3.33
C VAL A 67 4.95 5.47 -1.95
N PHE A 68 3.96 4.60 -1.81
CA PHE A 68 3.45 4.19 -0.51
C PHE A 68 4.29 3.03 0.02
N CYS A 69 4.79 3.16 1.25
CA CYS A 69 5.52 2.12 1.91
C CYS A 69 4.92 1.90 3.30
N ILE A 70 4.70 0.64 3.65
CA ILE A 70 4.23 0.21 4.96
C ILE A 70 5.16 -0.90 5.44
N LYS A 71 5.55 -0.84 6.71
CA LYS A 71 6.33 -1.91 7.34
C LYS A 71 5.38 -2.87 8.04
N ALA A 72 5.55 -4.17 7.81
CA ALA A 72 4.78 -5.18 8.50
C ALA A 72 5.03 -5.10 10.01
N GLY A 73 3.95 -5.09 10.79
CA GLY A 73 3.98 -5.16 12.24
C GLY A 73 4.12 -6.60 12.75
N LYS A 74 4.03 -6.77 14.07
CA LYS A 74 4.01 -8.10 14.72
C LYS A 74 2.62 -8.75 14.75
N SER A 75 1.58 -7.99 14.43
CA SER A 75 0.18 -8.40 14.54
C SER A 75 -0.58 -7.97 13.29
N PRO A 76 -1.64 -8.72 12.91
CA PRO A 76 -2.47 -8.33 11.79
C PRO A 76 -3.22 -7.04 12.08
N VAL A 77 -3.42 -6.23 11.05
CA VAL A 77 -4.13 -4.95 11.11
C VAL A 77 -5.48 -5.11 10.42
N MET A 78 -6.53 -4.63 11.07
CA MET A 78 -7.86 -4.56 10.45
C MET A 78 -8.00 -3.31 9.59
N TYR A 79 -8.78 -3.43 8.52
CA TYR A 79 -9.34 -2.31 7.78
C TYR A 79 -10.85 -2.40 7.90
N ASP A 80 -11.50 -1.36 8.44
CA ASP A 80 -12.94 -1.32 8.64
C ASP A 80 -13.52 -2.58 9.33
N ASN A 81 -12.87 -2.99 10.43
CA ASN A 81 -13.20 -4.19 11.22
C ASN A 81 -13.10 -5.53 10.47
N ARG A 82 -12.40 -5.59 9.34
CA ARG A 82 -12.19 -6.80 8.54
C ARG A 82 -10.71 -7.04 8.27
N TYR A 83 -10.35 -8.31 8.07
CA TYR A 83 -9.01 -8.68 7.65
C TYR A 83 -8.98 -8.93 6.14
N TYR A 84 -7.89 -8.46 5.53
CA TYR A 84 -7.63 -8.65 4.12
C TYR A 84 -6.25 -9.27 3.95
N GLN A 85 -6.12 -10.17 2.99
CA GLN A 85 -4.84 -10.70 2.56
C GLN A 85 -4.60 -10.37 1.09
N ARG A 86 -3.35 -10.07 0.78
CA ARG A 86 -2.92 -9.87 -0.60
C ARG A 86 -2.29 -11.16 -1.11
N ILE A 87 -2.87 -11.72 -2.17
CA ILE A 87 -2.34 -12.87 -2.90
C ILE A 87 -1.99 -12.38 -4.31
N SER A 88 -0.69 -12.31 -4.61
CA SER A 88 -0.17 -11.75 -5.88
C SER A 88 -0.68 -10.31 -6.13
N SER A 89 -1.50 -10.11 -7.15
CA SER A 89 -2.14 -8.84 -7.51
C SER A 89 -3.55 -8.69 -6.96
N ASN A 90 -4.11 -9.71 -6.30
CA ASN A 90 -5.46 -9.66 -5.75
C ASN A 90 -5.47 -9.37 -4.25
N VAL A 91 -6.54 -8.74 -3.78
CA VAL A 91 -6.81 -8.51 -2.36
C VAL A 91 -8.13 -9.17 -2.02
N GLU A 92 -8.12 -10.06 -1.03
CA GLU A 92 -9.27 -10.86 -0.64
C GLU A 92 -9.58 -10.66 0.84
N GLU A 93 -10.88 -10.56 1.16
CA GLU A 93 -11.35 -10.56 2.54
C GLU A 93 -11.17 -11.96 3.13
N VAL A 94 -10.52 -12.04 4.29
CA VAL A 94 -10.40 -13.29 5.02
C VAL A 94 -11.66 -13.48 5.86
N LYS A 95 -12.24 -14.68 5.79
CA LYS A 95 -13.41 -15.04 6.60
C LYS A 95 -12.97 -15.37 8.04
N PRO A 96 -13.86 -15.27 9.05
CA PRO A 96 -13.52 -15.54 10.44
C PRO A 96 -12.80 -16.88 10.70
N ALA A 97 -13.12 -17.92 9.94
CA ALA A 97 -12.47 -19.23 10.02
C ALA A 97 -10.95 -19.18 9.74
N GLY A 98 -10.49 -18.24 8.90
CA GLY A 98 -9.08 -18.07 8.55
C GLY A 98 -8.31 -17.10 9.45
N TYR A 99 -8.96 -16.46 10.43
CA TYR A 99 -8.29 -15.46 11.28
C TYR A 99 -7.14 -16.04 12.08
N LEU A 100 -7.23 -17.32 12.47
CA LEU A 100 -6.19 -18.01 13.23
C LEU A 100 -4.85 -18.06 12.50
N GLU A 101 -4.84 -18.00 11.17
CA GLU A 101 -3.61 -18.03 10.37
C GLU A 101 -2.76 -16.75 10.53
N PHE A 102 -3.37 -15.65 10.95
CA PHE A 102 -2.67 -14.38 11.15
C PHE A 102 -1.97 -14.25 12.49
N PHE A 103 -2.33 -15.09 13.46
CA PHE A 103 -1.73 -15.07 14.78
C PHE A 103 -0.72 -16.21 14.85
N PRO A 104 0.60 -15.93 14.84
CA PRO A 104 1.59 -16.96 15.01
C PRO A 104 1.26 -17.72 16.30
N GLN A 105 1.15 -19.04 16.19
CA GLN A 105 0.75 -19.93 17.27
C GLN A 105 1.54 -19.57 18.53
N VAL A 106 0.86 -18.97 19.49
CA VAL A 106 1.43 -18.78 20.82
C VAL A 106 1.63 -20.19 21.36
N TYR A 107 2.87 -20.68 21.34
CA TYR A 107 3.24 -21.81 22.18
C TYR A 107 2.92 -21.38 23.61
N MET A 108 1.77 -21.83 24.12
CA MET A 108 1.46 -21.77 25.54
C MET A 108 2.43 -22.72 26.24
N SER A 109 3.59 -22.19 26.63
CA SER A 109 4.34 -22.78 27.72
C SER A 109 3.61 -22.41 29.01
N PHE A 110 2.76 -23.32 29.46
CA PHE A 110 2.29 -23.37 30.84
C PHE A 110 3.43 -23.87 31.75
#